data_AF-A0A0K8QU60-F1
#
_entry.id   AF-A0A0K8QU60-F1
#
_cell.length_a   1.000
_cell.length_b   1.000
_cell.length_c   1.000
_cell.angle_alpha   90.00
_cell.angle_beta   90.00
_cell.angle_gamma   90.00
#
_symmetry.space_group_name_H-M   'P 1'
#
loop_
_entity.id
_entity.type
_entity.pdbx_description
1 polymer ?
#
loop_
_entity_poly.entity_id
_entity_poly.type
_entity_poly.pdbx_seq_one_letter_code
_entity_poly.pdbx_strand_id
1 'polypeptide(L)'
;MALKFFHLPRAKRFNVPYRFYDPDKEEREERERQIREEMGIFDTPDPNKPFKPNLKGQFRQSMGRASKSAEDTRRSSQWRLIILIITLSLVFYFFFYR
;
A
#
# COMPACT_ATOMS: atom_id res chain seq x y z
N MET A 1 23.75 -0.63 -45.72
CA MET A 1 23.23 -0.40 -44.35
C MET A 1 21.92 0.37 -44.47
N ALA A 2 20.78 -0.31 -44.45
CA ALA A 2 19.49 0.38 -44.45
C ALA A 2 19.19 0.85 -43.02
N LEU A 3 18.95 2.15 -42.88
CA LEU A 3 18.80 2.84 -41.61
C LEU A 3 17.54 2.34 -40.90
N LYS A 4 17.72 1.84 -39.67
CA LYS A 4 16.70 1.19 -38.83
C LYS A 4 15.71 2.19 -38.20
N PHE A 5 15.31 3.25 -38.91
CA PHE A 5 14.49 4.35 -38.36
C PHE A 5 13.00 4.01 -38.15
N PHE A 6 12.51 2.88 -38.68
CA PHE A 6 11.11 2.46 -38.53
C PHE A 6 10.92 1.27 -37.59
N HIS A 7 11.89 1.01 -36.69
CA HIS A 7 11.73 -0.07 -35.71
C HIS A 7 11.04 0.44 -34.44
N LEU A 8 9.72 0.25 -34.33
CA LEU A 8 9.03 0.41 -33.06
C LEU A 8 9.37 -0.79 -32.15
N PRO A 9 9.99 -0.60 -30.98
CA PRO A 9 10.24 -1.70 -30.06
C PRO A 9 8.91 -2.29 -29.62
N ARG A 10 8.73 -3.61 -29.80
CA ARG A 10 7.55 -4.29 -29.26
C ARG A 10 7.62 -4.29 -27.74
N ALA A 11 6.50 -3.99 -27.09
CA ALA A 11 6.38 -4.09 -25.64
C ALA A 11 6.80 -5.49 -25.17
N LYS A 12 7.57 -5.55 -24.09
CA LYS A 12 7.92 -6.82 -23.44
C LYS A 12 6.62 -7.50 -23.01
N ARG A 13 6.34 -8.68 -23.58
CA ARG A 13 5.22 -9.52 -23.15
C ARG A 13 5.67 -10.28 -21.92
N PHE A 14 4.99 -10.07 -20.80
CA PHE A 14 5.19 -10.88 -19.60
C PHE A 14 4.35 -12.15 -19.75
N ASN A 15 5.01 -13.31 -19.81
CA ASN A 15 4.31 -14.58 -19.69
C ASN A 15 4.14 -14.88 -18.20
N VAL A 16 3.03 -14.41 -17.61
CA VAL A 16 2.68 -14.75 -16.23
C VAL A 16 1.90 -16.06 -16.29
N PRO A 17 2.45 -17.20 -15.83
CA PRO A 17 1.69 -18.43 -15.78
C PRO A 17 0.49 -18.23 -14.85
N TYR A 18 -0.69 -18.67 -15.29
CA TYR A 18 -1.86 -18.72 -14.43
C TYR A 18 -1.56 -19.72 -13.30
N ARG A 19 -1.35 -19.21 -12.09
CA ARG A 19 -1.32 -20.04 -10.89
C ARG A 19 -2.71 -19.97 -10.26
N PHE A 20 -3.38 -21.12 -10.20
CA PHE A 20 -4.61 -21.23 -9.42
C PHE A 20 -4.29 -20.96 -7.95
N TYR A 21 -5.05 -20.04 -7.35
CA TYR A 21 -4.94 -19.75 -5.92
C TYR A 21 -5.67 -20.86 -5.17
N ASP A 22 -4.92 -21.61 -4.36
CA ASP A 22 -5.46 -22.65 -3.49
C ASP A 22 -5.25 -22.20 -2.03
N PRO A 23 -6.32 -21.80 -1.32
CA PRO A 23 -6.22 -21.27 0.04
C PRO A 23 -5.70 -22.33 1.02
N ASP A 24 -6.09 -23.59 0.85
CA ASP A 24 -5.73 -24.67 1.78
C ASP A 24 -4.23 -24.96 1.71
N LYS A 25 -3.64 -24.82 0.53
CA LYS A 25 -2.20 -24.99 0.33
C LYS A 25 -1.42 -23.86 0.99
N GLU A 26 -1.84 -22.60 0.84
CA GLU A 26 -1.15 -21.47 1.46
C GLU A 26 -1.22 -21.54 2.99
N GLU A 27 -2.37 -21.89 3.58
CA GLU A 27 -2.50 -22.06 5.04
C GLU A 27 -1.65 -23.20 5.61
N ARG A 28 -1.53 -24.32 4.88
CA ARG A 28 -0.66 -25.44 5.27
C ARG A 28 0.80 -25.02 5.23
N GLU A 29 1.23 -24.36 4.16
CA GLU A 29 2.59 -23.85 4.04
C GLU A 29 2.90 -22.82 5.14
N GLU A 30 1.96 -21.96 5.52
CA GLU A 30 2.14 -20.99 6.60
C GLU A 30 2.28 -21.67 7.97
N ARG A 31 1.47 -22.69 8.26
CA ARG A 31 1.58 -23.47 9.50
C ARG A 31 2.89 -24.25 9.55
N GLU A 32 3.26 -24.90 8.47
CA GLU A 32 4.51 -25.64 8.40
C GLU A 32 5.74 -24.72 8.50
N ARG A 33 5.65 -23.45 8.07
CA ARG A 33 6.72 -22.47 8.25
C ARG A 33 6.87 -22.03 9.71
N GLN A 34 5.74 -21.72 10.37
CA GLN A 34 5.72 -21.39 11.80
C GLN A 34 6.32 -22.52 12.64
N ILE A 35 5.89 -23.77 12.39
CA ILE A 35 6.41 -24.95 13.11
C ILE A 35 7.90 -25.17 12.80
N ARG A 36 8.33 -24.97 11.54
CA ARG A 36 9.76 -25.08 11.16
C ARG A 36 10.64 -24.04 11.86
N GLU A 37 10.13 -22.82 12.06
CA GLU A 37 10.81 -21.77 12.82
C GLU A 37 10.91 -22.10 14.31
N GLU A 38 9.81 -22.56 14.91
CA GLU A 38 9.79 -23.00 16.32
C GLU A 38 10.76 -24.17 16.57
N MET A 39 10.91 -25.05 15.59
CA MET A 39 11.81 -26.20 15.63
C MET A 39 13.26 -25.86 15.27
N GLY A 40 13.57 -24.62 14.86
CA GLY A 40 14.92 -24.17 14.53
C GLY A 40 15.57 -24.88 13.34
N ILE A 41 14.77 -25.49 12.45
CA ILE A 41 15.29 -26.20 11.27
C ILE A 41 15.48 -25.17 10.14
N PHE A 42 16.67 -24.59 10.09
CA PHE A 42 17.07 -23.70 9.01
C PHE A 42 17.53 -24.52 7.80
N ASP A 43 16.67 -24.68 6.79
CA ASP A 43 17.04 -25.23 5.47
C ASP A 43 17.97 -24.29 4.67
N THR A 44 18.32 -23.11 5.22
CA THR A 44 19.23 -22.15 4.61
C THR A 44 20.60 -22.18 5.28
N PRO A 45 21.71 -22.17 4.51
CA PRO A 45 23.08 -22.26 5.02
C PRO A 45 23.56 -21.05 5.84
N ASP A 46 22.69 -20.06 6.10
CA ASP A 46 23.02 -18.84 6.84
C ASP A 46 22.21 -18.77 8.16
N PRO A 47 22.81 -19.08 9.31
CA PRO A 47 22.15 -19.04 10.63
C PRO A 47 21.81 -17.62 11.13
N ASN A 48 22.08 -16.59 10.33
CA ASN A 48 22.02 -15.18 10.75
C ASN A 48 20.97 -14.34 10.00
N LYS A 49 20.09 -14.97 9.22
CA LYS A 49 19.03 -14.25 8.50
C LYS A 49 17.73 -14.25 9.30
N PRO A 50 17.22 -13.08 9.72
CA PRO A 50 15.93 -13.01 10.40
C PRO A 50 14.80 -13.42 9.45
N PHE A 51 13.80 -14.08 10.02
CA PHE A 51 12.59 -14.52 9.33
C PHE A 51 11.93 -13.36 8.57
N LYS A 52 11.57 -13.60 7.31
CA LYS A 52 10.83 -12.64 6.48
C LYS A 52 9.39 -13.14 6.33
N PRO A 53 8.40 -12.49 6.96
CA PRO A 53 7.01 -12.87 6.78
C PRO A 53 6.59 -12.72 5.32
N ASN A 54 5.62 -13.53 4.90
CA ASN A 54 5.13 -13.53 3.53
C ASN A 54 4.47 -12.16 3.22
N LEU A 55 5.10 -11.38 2.35
CA LEU A 55 4.62 -10.05 1.93
C LEU A 55 3.41 -10.12 0.98
N LYS A 56 3.06 -11.32 0.50
CA LYS A 56 1.97 -11.55 -0.45
C LYS A 56 0.63 -11.35 0.26
N GLY A 57 -0.04 -10.23 -0.01
CA GLY A 57 -1.38 -9.91 0.51
C GLY A 57 -1.44 -8.80 1.57
N GLN A 58 -0.35 -8.54 2.31
CA GLN A 58 -0.31 -7.44 3.30
C GLN A 58 -0.53 -6.06 2.66
N PHE A 59 -0.09 -5.86 1.41
CA PHE A 59 -0.30 -4.60 0.68
C PHE A 59 -1.78 -4.24 0.48
N ARG A 60 -2.68 -5.24 0.39
CA ARG A 60 -4.13 -4.97 0.29
C ARG A 60 -4.70 -4.50 1.62
N GLN A 61 -4.21 -5.05 2.73
CA GLN A 61 -4.69 -4.71 4.08
C GLN A 61 -4.25 -3.30 4.52
N SER A 62 -3.04 -2.88 4.14
CA SER A 62 -2.55 -1.52 4.43
C SER A 62 -3.27 -0.46 3.58
N MET A 63 -3.57 -0.76 2.31
CA MET A 63 -4.24 0.17 1.40
C MET A 63 -5.69 0.47 1.81
N GLY A 64 -6.41 -0.50 2.39
CA GLY A 64 -7.78 -0.31 2.90
C GLY A 64 -7.90 0.58 4.14
N ARG A 65 -6.80 0.80 4.89
CA ARG A 65 -6.75 1.78 5.99
C ARG A 65 -6.43 3.19 5.49
N ALA A 66 -5.62 3.30 4.44
CA ALA A 66 -5.27 4.59 3.84
C ALA A 66 -6.49 5.27 3.18
N SER A 67 -7.43 4.50 2.61
CA SER A 67 -8.66 5.05 2.02
C SER A 67 -9.60 5.67 3.05
N LYS A 68 -9.71 5.10 4.26
CA LYS A 68 -10.50 5.68 5.37
C LYS A 68 -9.92 7.01 5.87
N SER A 69 -8.59 7.13 5.89
CA SER A 69 -7.91 8.36 6.29
C SER A 69 -8.24 9.56 5.37
N ALA A 70 -8.53 9.32 4.10
CA ALA A 70 -8.91 10.38 3.16
C ALA A 70 -10.30 10.98 3.48
N GLU A 71 -11.26 10.16 3.92
CA GLU A 71 -12.60 10.62 4.31
C GLU A 71 -12.58 11.39 5.63
N ASP A 72 -11.83 10.91 6.63
CA ASP A 72 -11.65 11.61 7.90
C ASP A 72 -10.92 12.95 7.72
N THR A 73 -9.95 13.02 6.81
CA THR A 73 -9.24 14.27 6.45
C THR A 73 -10.16 15.27 5.76
N ARG A 74 -11.12 14.81 4.95
CA ARG A 74 -12.12 15.70 4.32
C ARG A 74 -13.04 16.34 5.36
N ARG A 75 -13.46 15.58 6.38
CA ARG A 75 -14.40 16.08 7.40
C ARG A 75 -13.78 17.12 8.34
N SER A 76 -12.52 16.93 8.73
CA SER A 76 -11.78 17.91 9.54
C SER A 76 -11.47 19.20 8.78
N SER A 77 -11.27 19.11 7.46
CA SER A 77 -11.00 20.27 6.60
C SER A 77 -12.19 21.22 6.45
N GLN A 78 -13.43 20.70 6.49
CA GLN A 78 -14.64 21.52 6.39
C GLN A 78 -14.84 22.44 7.60
N TRP A 79 -14.59 21.93 8.81
CA TRP A 79 -14.68 22.74 10.04
C TRP A 79 -13.64 23.86 10.07
N ARG A 80 -12.42 23.59 9.58
CA ARG A 80 -11.36 24.60 9.49
C ARG A 80 -11.73 25.77 8.58
N LEU A 81 -12.41 25.50 7.46
CA LEU A 81 -12.92 26.54 6.54
C LEU A 81 -14.01 27.39 7.19
N ILE A 82 -14.95 26.78 7.92
CA ILE A 82 -16.03 27.49 8.61
C ILE A 82 -15.45 28.45 9.66
N ILE A 83 -14.51 27.97 10.49
CA ILE A 83 -13.85 28.80 11.51
C ILE A 83 -13.14 29.99 10.84
N LEU A 84 -12.41 29.75 9.75
CA LEU A 84 -11.71 30.81 9.02
C LEU A 84 -12.66 31.88 8.48
N ILE A 85 -13.80 31.48 7.91
CA ILE A 85 -14.82 32.42 7.40
C ILE A 85 -15.42 33.25 8.54
N ILE A 86 -15.76 32.62 9.68
CA ILE A 86 -16.31 33.32 10.84
C ILE A 86 -15.30 34.33 11.41
N THR A 87 -14.04 33.92 11.59
CA THR A 87 -12.98 34.80 12.08
C THR A 87 -12.76 35.98 11.14
N LEU A 88 -12.68 35.74 9.82
CA LEU A 88 -12.49 36.80 8.84
C LEU A 88 -13.68 37.78 8.84
N SER A 89 -14.91 37.26 8.94
CA SER A 89 -16.13 38.05 8.99
C SER A 89 -16.20 38.93 10.25
N LEU A 90 -15.81 38.39 11.40
CA LEU A 90 -15.72 39.15 12.66
C LEU A 90 -14.70 40.28 12.57
N VAL A 91 -13.50 40.00 12.04
CA VAL A 91 -12.47 41.04 11.84
C VAL A 91 -12.98 42.13 10.91
N PHE A 92 -13.61 41.76 9.80
CA PHE A 92 -14.17 42.71 8.85
C PHE A 92 -15.26 43.56 9.48
N TYR A 93 -16.17 42.95 10.24
CA TYR A 93 -17.22 43.64 10.98
C TYR A 93 -16.63 44.64 11.98
N PHE A 94 -15.67 44.22 12.81
CA PHE A 94 -15.03 45.11 13.78
C PHE A 94 -14.25 46.26 13.13
N PHE A 95 -13.71 46.06 11.93
CA PHE A 95 -12.95 47.10 11.22
C PHE A 95 -13.84 48.10 10.48
N PHE A 96 -15.03 47.69 10.01
CA PHE A 96 -15.96 48.56 9.27
C PHE A 96 -17.02 49.23 10.16
N TYR A 97 -17.42 48.59 11.26
CA TYR A 97 -18.44 49.10 12.19
C TYR A 97 -17.87 49.82 13.43
N ARG A 98 -16.55 50.00 13.47
CA ARG A 98 -15.84 50.87 14.41
C ARG A 98 -15.20 52.02 13.65
#